data_AF-R7WB41-F1
#
_entry.id   AF-R7WB41-F1
#
_cell.length_a   1.000
_cell.length_b   1.000
_cell.length_c   1.000
_cell.angle_alpha   90.00
_cell.angle_beta   90.00
_cell.angle_gamma   90.00
#
_symmetry.space_group_name_H-M   'P 1'
#
loop_
_entity.id
_entity.type
_entity.pdbx_description
1 polymer ?
#
loop_
_entity_poly.entity_id
_entity_poly.type
_entity_poly.pdbx_seq_one_letter_code
_entity_poly.pdbx_strand_id
1 'polypeptide(L)'
;MSGGMRQILNLGLYDGLKRAYSLRRLNLSKMKFFHPTAEEAAAHGKVLPTLALDKARATNRKRICNTKLATAEAAAPKMDMPKSDLVMGPPQISPCLASRRFVHFFPTASESKVILGDRGNRMLRFNIVDGSRYMDTLPCLHGLKEMPMVISVPPTDVHLPDGEDTGDLYIIDGLLHPHKAEVRPQFEALVWRGFPKSAVSSRFWHCDILPLPPWISHHKHGMVFGHALVDDSICFSICGAEGAGTYCFHIATREWSKAGDWLMPFNGKADYVPELGLWFGITQDNLPCAADLSGLVRGEELSPDKMRIWERDDLPEEWQPTSLHNSCAVSLGSGRFIIVDFLDVMKFNKEWNEMDAVKEFALFTGMELAFSNGKGKNGRNGASKDNGHHSSGTDCSGNESCNCSVSGNENGGKGKGVMRGLRVIKHKSHRYMFKKQLRIEAVL
;
A
#
# COMPACT_ATOMS: atom_id res chain seq x y z
N MET A 1 8.59 13.47 -11.03
CA MET A 1 8.93 14.16 -9.77
C MET A 1 10.05 13.40 -9.08
N SER A 2 11.14 14.09 -8.71
CA SER A 2 12.19 13.50 -7.87
C SER A 2 11.56 13.13 -6.53
N GLY A 3 11.37 11.83 -6.27
CA GLY A 3 10.75 11.28 -5.07
C GLY A 3 11.53 11.65 -3.82
N GLY A 4 11.15 12.75 -3.17
CA GLY A 4 11.62 13.07 -1.84
C GLY A 4 11.21 11.96 -0.88
N MET A 5 12.11 11.60 0.03
CA MET A 5 11.81 10.61 1.06
C MET A 5 10.78 11.20 2.03
N ARG A 6 9.65 10.49 2.23
CA ARG A 6 8.65 10.83 3.23
C ARG A 6 9.31 10.87 4.61
N GLN A 7 9.11 11.96 5.33
CA GLN A 7 9.65 12.18 6.66
C GLN A 7 8.58 12.09 7.76
N ILE A 8 7.31 12.23 7.38
CA ILE A 8 6.17 12.24 8.28
C ILE A 8 5.20 11.10 7.98
N LEU A 9 4.83 10.37 9.03
CA LEU A 9 3.73 9.40 9.01
C LEU A 9 2.55 9.98 9.78
N ASN A 10 1.39 10.11 9.13
CA ASN A 10 0.18 10.67 9.73
C ASN A 10 -0.68 9.55 10.32
N LEU A 11 -1.16 9.71 11.55
CA LEU A 11 -2.03 8.75 12.23
C LEU A 11 -3.35 9.40 12.61
N GLY A 12 -4.45 8.79 12.17
CA GLY A 12 -5.79 9.06 12.68
C GLY A 12 -6.10 8.13 13.85
N LEU A 13 -6.48 8.67 15.00
CA LEU A 13 -6.86 7.90 16.19
C LEU A 13 -8.25 8.27 16.67
N TYR A 14 -8.96 7.31 17.22
CA TYR A 14 -10.21 7.49 17.96
C TYR A 14 -9.98 7.18 19.45
N ASP A 15 -10.39 8.11 20.31
CA ASP A 15 -10.43 7.96 21.77
C ASP A 15 -11.88 7.68 22.18
N GLY A 16 -12.17 6.40 22.48
CA GLY A 16 -13.50 5.97 22.87
C GLY A 16 -13.98 6.52 24.21
N LEU A 17 -13.08 6.96 25.10
CA LEU A 17 -13.45 7.57 26.38
C LEU A 17 -13.97 8.99 26.16
N LYS A 18 -13.18 9.79 25.44
CA LYS A 18 -13.52 11.18 25.11
C LYS A 18 -14.49 11.30 23.93
N ARG A 19 -14.74 10.17 23.25
CA ARG A 19 -15.45 10.08 21.97
C ARG A 19 -14.86 11.03 20.91
N ALA A 20 -13.55 11.23 20.94
CA ALA A 20 -12.86 12.23 20.12
C ALA A 20 -11.93 11.59 19.10
N TYR A 21 -11.80 12.22 17.94
CA TYR A 21 -10.84 11.85 16.92
C TYR A 21 -9.60 12.74 17.03
N SER A 22 -8.42 12.21 16.75
CA SER A 22 -7.19 13.00 16.75
C SER A 22 -6.27 12.63 15.60
N LEU A 23 -5.65 13.64 15.01
CA LEU A 23 -4.55 13.49 14.06
C LEU A 23 -3.22 13.67 14.81
N ARG A 24 -2.31 12.73 14.62
CA ARG A 24 -0.94 12.76 15.18
C ARG A 24 0.06 12.53 14.08
N ARG A 25 1.17 13.28 14.10
CA ARG A 25 2.19 13.20 13.05
C ARG A 25 3.50 12.69 13.64
N LEU A 26 3.99 11.55 13.15
CA LEU A 26 5.26 10.97 13.57
C LEU A 26 6.38 11.45 12.67
N ASN A 27 7.41 12.03 13.27
CA ASN A 27 8.64 12.35 12.56
C ASN A 27 9.55 11.12 12.52
N LEU A 28 9.68 10.54 11.32
CA LEU A 28 10.42 9.30 11.09
C LEU A 28 11.92 9.44 11.38
N SER A 29 12.50 10.65 11.22
CA SER A 29 13.91 10.89 11.57
C SER A 29 14.18 10.71 13.07
N LYS A 30 13.19 11.00 13.93
CA LYS A 30 13.30 10.86 15.39
C LYS A 30 13.07 9.42 15.87
N MET A 31 12.31 8.64 15.11
CA MET A 31 11.88 7.28 15.51
C MET A 31 12.89 6.19 15.12
N LYS A 32 13.89 6.48 14.29
CA LYS A 32 15.02 5.58 13.96
C LYS A 32 14.57 4.17 13.54
N PHE A 33 13.57 4.04 12.67
CA PHE A 33 13.10 2.75 12.15
C PHE A 33 14.11 2.04 11.24
N PHE A 34 15.02 2.80 10.63
CA PHE A 34 16.01 2.29 9.69
C PHE A 34 17.41 2.31 10.32
N HIS A 35 18.27 1.45 9.78
CA HIS A 35 19.69 1.51 10.05
C HIS A 35 20.28 2.66 9.21
N PRO A 36 21.13 3.54 9.78
CA PRO A 36 21.60 4.73 9.07
C PRO A 36 22.48 4.43 7.86
N THR A 37 23.21 3.32 7.87
CA THR A 37 24.15 2.93 6.81
C THR A 37 23.80 1.56 6.22
N ALA A 38 24.27 1.33 4.99
CA ALA A 38 24.11 0.04 4.31
C ALA A 38 24.87 -1.08 5.02
N GLU A 39 26.02 -0.79 5.63
CA GLU A 39 26.80 -1.74 6.43
C GLU A 39 26.03 -2.16 7.68
N GLU A 40 25.43 -1.22 8.40
CA GLU A 40 24.59 -1.53 9.56
C GLU A 40 23.33 -2.30 9.14
N ALA A 41 22.70 -1.92 8.03
CA ALA A 41 21.55 -2.65 7.50
C ALA A 41 21.92 -4.08 7.10
N ALA A 42 23.10 -4.30 6.54
CA ALA A 42 23.59 -5.63 6.18
C ALA A 42 23.99 -6.46 7.42
N ALA A 43 24.51 -5.82 8.46
CA ALA A 43 24.95 -6.50 9.69
C ALA A 43 23.79 -6.82 10.65
N HIS A 44 22.79 -5.95 10.73
CA HIS A 44 21.73 -6.02 11.73
C HIS A 44 20.32 -6.19 11.15
N GLY A 45 20.11 -5.84 9.88
CA GLY A 45 18.86 -6.06 9.20
C GLY A 45 18.63 -7.55 8.93
N LYS A 46 17.38 -8.00 9.08
CA LYS A 46 16.99 -9.37 8.77
C LYS A 46 16.48 -9.43 7.33
N VAL A 47 17.15 -10.20 6.47
CA VAL A 47 16.60 -10.50 5.14
C VAL A 47 15.45 -11.50 5.31
N LEU A 48 14.25 -11.12 4.85
CA LEU A 48 13.08 -11.99 4.96
C LEU A 48 13.11 -13.08 3.88
N PRO A 49 12.73 -14.33 4.22
CA PRO A 49 12.68 -15.40 3.25
C PRO A 49 11.52 -15.17 2.27
N THR A 50 11.75 -15.53 1.00
CA THR A 50 10.71 -15.49 -0.03
C THR A 50 9.87 -16.75 0.06
N LEU A 51 8.55 -16.61 0.04
CA LEU A 51 7.62 -17.72 0.02
C LEU A 51 7.30 -18.16 -1.40
N ALA A 52 7.17 -19.48 -1.59
CA ALA A 52 6.50 -20.02 -2.75
C ALA A 52 4.98 -19.76 -2.64
N LEU A 53 4.34 -19.50 -3.79
CA LEU A 53 2.96 -19.00 -3.85
C LEU A 53 1.93 -19.99 -3.25
N ASP A 54 2.19 -21.28 -3.39
CA ASP A 54 1.41 -22.38 -2.81
C ASP A 54 1.47 -22.40 -1.28
N LYS A 55 2.60 -22.03 -0.69
CA LYS A 55 2.81 -21.98 0.76
C LYS A 55 2.26 -20.72 1.42
N ALA A 56 2.14 -19.62 0.67
CA ALA A 56 1.61 -18.36 1.18
C ALA A 56 0.14 -18.49 1.67
N ARG A 57 -0.66 -19.37 1.06
CA ARG A 57 -2.07 -19.61 1.45
C ARG A 57 -2.25 -20.47 2.72
N ALA A 58 -1.16 -21.02 3.28
CA ALA A 58 -1.23 -22.09 4.28
C ALA A 58 -0.81 -21.67 5.70
N THR A 59 -0.45 -20.40 5.95
CA THR A 59 -0.03 -19.96 7.29
C THR A 59 -1.21 -19.70 8.22
N ASN A 60 -2.01 -20.73 8.47
CA ASN A 60 -2.86 -20.77 9.65
C ASN A 60 -1.93 -20.78 10.88
N ARG A 61 -1.70 -19.62 11.49
CA ARG A 61 -1.08 -19.49 12.81
C ARG A 61 -2.06 -20.00 13.89
N LYS A 62 -2.49 -21.27 13.81
CA LYS A 62 -2.95 -21.98 15.01
C LYS A 62 -1.71 -22.52 15.69
N ARG A 63 -1.17 -21.76 16.65
CA ARG A 63 -0.05 -22.25 17.48
C ARG A 63 -0.36 -22.05 18.96
N ILE A 64 -0.28 -23.16 19.66
CA ILE A 64 -0.30 -23.27 21.12
C ILE A 64 0.88 -22.43 21.62
N CYS A 65 0.59 -21.25 22.18
CA CYS A 65 1.60 -20.35 22.71
C CYS A 65 2.09 -20.87 24.06
N ASN A 66 3.40 -21.05 24.19
CA ASN A 66 4.02 -21.20 25.50
C ASN A 66 3.99 -19.86 26.24
N THR A 67 3.78 -19.87 27.55
CA THR A 67 3.53 -18.69 28.40
C THR A 67 4.79 -17.82 28.63
N LYS A 68 5.43 -17.29 27.57
CA LYS A 68 6.61 -16.41 27.66
C LYS A 68 6.30 -14.96 27.28
N LEU A 69 5.22 -14.42 27.86
CA LEU A 69 4.75 -13.04 27.64
C LEU A 69 5.84 -11.97 27.81
N ALA A 70 6.74 -12.12 28.80
CA ALA A 70 7.83 -11.17 29.03
C ALA A 70 8.85 -11.15 27.88
N THR A 71 9.12 -12.31 27.27
CA THR A 71 10.01 -12.43 26.11
C THR A 71 9.37 -11.79 24.87
N ALA A 72 8.07 -12.06 24.65
CA ALA A 72 7.32 -11.41 23.58
C ALA A 72 7.31 -9.88 23.77
N GLU A 73 7.08 -9.40 24.99
CA GLU A 73 7.14 -7.97 25.28
C GLU A 73 8.54 -7.35 25.09
N ALA A 74 9.63 -8.11 25.21
CA ALA A 74 10.97 -7.60 24.94
C ALA A 74 11.30 -7.52 23.43
N ALA A 75 10.50 -8.16 22.55
CA ALA A 75 10.80 -8.29 21.13
C ALA A 75 10.75 -6.98 20.34
N ALA A 76 10.00 -5.97 20.83
CA ALA A 76 10.04 -4.62 20.26
C ALA A 76 9.97 -3.54 21.37
N PRO A 77 10.82 -2.50 21.31
CA PRO A 77 10.73 -1.36 22.23
C PRO A 77 9.39 -0.64 22.08
N LYS A 78 8.88 -0.13 23.20
CA LYS A 78 7.71 0.76 23.20
C LYS A 78 8.11 2.11 22.61
N MET A 79 7.21 2.70 21.83
CA MET A 79 7.35 4.04 21.28
C MET A 79 6.38 4.99 21.96
N ASP A 80 6.88 6.17 22.32
CA ASP A 80 6.04 7.27 22.79
C ASP A 80 5.39 7.97 21.61
N MET A 81 4.08 8.14 21.71
CA MET A 81 3.32 8.81 20.67
C MET A 81 3.39 10.33 20.81
N PRO A 82 3.57 11.07 19.69
CA PRO A 82 3.51 12.52 19.71
C PRO A 82 2.14 13.02 20.20
N LYS A 83 2.11 14.29 20.62
CA LYS A 83 0.88 15.00 20.96
C LYS A 83 -0.01 15.14 19.71
N SER A 84 -1.31 15.24 19.92
CA SER A 84 -2.27 15.49 18.84
C SER A 84 -2.05 16.88 18.23
N ASP A 85 -1.98 16.93 16.89
CA ASP A 85 -1.92 18.17 16.12
C ASP A 85 -3.32 18.75 15.90
N LEU A 86 -4.31 17.87 15.75
CA LEU A 86 -5.71 18.21 15.63
C LEU A 86 -6.54 17.24 16.50
N VAL A 87 -7.55 17.76 17.17
CA VAL A 87 -8.56 16.99 17.91
C VAL A 87 -9.93 17.44 17.44
N MET A 88 -10.79 16.48 17.13
CA MET A 88 -12.15 16.72 16.66
C MET A 88 -13.14 15.96 17.52
N GLY A 89 -14.28 16.58 17.79
CA GLY A 89 -15.43 15.88 18.34
C GLY A 89 -16.03 14.93 17.31
N PRO A 90 -16.89 14.00 17.74
CA PRO A 90 -17.70 13.25 16.81
C PRO A 90 -18.70 14.24 16.15
N PRO A 91 -18.93 14.17 14.83
CA PRO A 91 -19.92 15.00 14.17
C PRO A 91 -21.32 14.75 14.78
N GLN A 92 -22.13 15.80 14.90
CA GLN A 92 -23.51 15.70 15.40
C GLN A 92 -24.40 15.03 14.36
N ILE A 93 -24.60 13.71 14.48
CA ILE A 93 -25.31 12.91 13.48
C ILE A 93 -26.26 11.92 14.18
N SER A 94 -27.37 11.61 13.52
CA SER A 94 -28.38 10.67 14.02
C SER A 94 -27.79 9.27 14.31
N PRO A 95 -28.12 8.65 15.47
CA PRO A 95 -27.57 7.36 15.88
C PRO A 95 -28.08 6.15 15.05
N CYS A 96 -29.01 6.33 14.12
CA CYS A 96 -29.58 5.24 13.31
C CYS A 96 -28.66 4.71 12.19
N LEU A 97 -27.45 5.24 12.04
CA LEU A 97 -26.53 4.83 10.97
C LEU A 97 -25.57 3.72 11.43
N ALA A 98 -25.44 2.64 10.64
CA ALA A 98 -24.81 1.38 11.04
C ALA A 98 -23.26 1.31 11.11
N SER A 99 -22.52 2.16 10.39
CA SER A 99 -21.04 2.27 10.52
C SER A 99 -20.58 2.68 11.93
N ARG A 100 -19.49 2.06 12.40
CA ARG A 100 -18.85 2.37 13.69
C ARG A 100 -17.92 3.59 13.63
N ARG A 101 -17.50 4.02 12.43
CA ARG A 101 -16.59 5.15 12.22
C ARG A 101 -17.39 6.41 11.88
N PHE A 102 -17.05 7.53 12.53
CA PHE A 102 -17.68 8.84 12.27
C PHE A 102 -16.79 9.82 11.51
N VAL A 103 -15.48 9.57 11.49
CA VAL A 103 -14.49 10.38 10.76
C VAL A 103 -13.56 9.43 10.02
N HIS A 104 -13.36 9.71 8.74
CA HIS A 104 -12.40 9.06 7.87
C HIS A 104 -11.20 9.97 7.66
N PHE A 105 -10.01 9.38 7.64
CA PHE A 105 -8.77 10.08 7.32
C PHE A 105 -8.31 9.58 5.95
N PHE A 106 -8.15 10.51 5.01
CA PHE A 106 -7.83 10.23 3.63
C PHE A 106 -6.41 10.72 3.31
N PRO A 107 -5.53 9.84 2.81
CA PRO A 107 -4.17 10.21 2.47
C PRO A 107 -4.18 11.09 1.21
N THR A 108 -3.22 12.00 1.12
CA THR A 108 -2.96 12.80 -0.07
C THR A 108 -1.58 12.46 -0.62
N ALA A 109 -1.23 13.01 -1.78
CA ALA A 109 0.09 12.82 -2.37
C ALA A 109 1.18 13.48 -1.51
N SER A 110 0.79 14.51 -0.74
CA SER A 110 1.67 15.25 0.16
C SER A 110 1.55 14.76 1.60
N GLU A 111 2.68 14.57 2.28
CA GLU A 111 2.69 14.17 3.69
C GLU A 111 2.25 15.31 4.64
N SER A 112 2.24 16.55 4.16
CA SER A 112 1.83 17.75 4.90
C SER A 112 0.32 17.90 5.00
N LYS A 113 -0.42 17.24 4.10
CA LYS A 113 -1.86 17.38 3.93
C LYS A 113 -2.59 16.07 4.25
N VAL A 114 -3.64 16.18 5.05
CA VAL A 114 -4.58 15.08 5.33
C VAL A 114 -5.99 15.60 5.13
N ILE A 115 -6.79 14.84 4.38
CA ILE A 115 -8.20 15.14 4.22
C ILE A 115 -9.00 14.32 5.22
N LEU A 116 -10.02 14.95 5.80
CA LEU A 116 -10.87 14.42 6.84
C LEU A 116 -12.29 14.45 6.32
N GLY A 117 -12.92 13.28 6.20
CA GLY A 117 -14.31 13.16 5.80
C GLY A 117 -15.14 12.75 6.99
N ASP A 118 -16.13 13.56 7.35
CA ASP A 118 -17.09 13.17 8.37
C ASP A 118 -18.25 12.36 7.79
N ARG A 119 -19.03 11.76 8.68
CA ARG A 119 -20.17 10.92 8.30
C ARG A 119 -21.35 11.69 7.68
N GLY A 120 -21.32 13.01 7.72
CA GLY A 120 -22.27 13.91 7.05
C GLY A 120 -21.76 14.34 5.67
N ASN A 121 -20.76 13.62 5.13
CA ASN A 121 -20.09 13.87 3.86
C ASN A 121 -19.33 15.19 3.80
N ARG A 122 -19.14 15.89 4.92
CA ARG A 122 -18.38 17.14 4.94
C ARG A 122 -16.90 16.81 4.93
N MET A 123 -16.18 17.57 4.12
CA MET A 123 -14.77 17.34 3.86
C MET A 123 -13.96 18.54 4.38
N LEU A 124 -12.98 18.25 5.22
CA LEU A 124 -12.04 19.22 5.78
C LEU A 124 -10.64 18.81 5.37
N ARG A 125 -9.80 19.77 5.00
CA ARG A 125 -8.38 19.51 4.75
C ARG A 125 -7.57 20.17 5.84
N PHE A 126 -6.71 19.39 6.47
CA PHE A 126 -5.71 19.86 7.40
C PHE A 126 -4.36 19.88 6.71
N ASN A 127 -3.65 21.00 6.80
CA ASN A 127 -2.33 21.18 6.20
C ASN A 127 -1.37 21.87 7.19
N ILE A 128 -0.09 21.53 7.13
CA ILE A 128 0.97 22.31 7.78
C ILE A 128 1.92 22.87 6.72
N VAL A 129 1.97 24.20 6.62
CA VAL A 129 2.87 24.94 5.73
C VAL A 129 3.74 25.86 6.59
N ASP A 130 5.06 25.76 6.44
CA ASP A 130 6.03 26.58 7.17
C ASP A 130 5.83 26.62 8.70
N GLY A 131 5.44 25.48 9.27
CA GLY A 131 5.16 25.32 10.70
C GLY A 131 3.81 25.86 11.16
N SER A 132 3.07 26.55 10.28
CA SER A 132 1.72 27.02 10.54
C SER A 132 0.69 25.96 10.16
N ARG A 133 -0.33 25.81 11.02
CA ARG A 133 -1.42 24.84 10.82
C ARG A 133 -2.60 25.54 10.16
N TYR A 134 -3.00 25.04 9.01
CA TYR A 134 -4.12 25.56 8.23
C TYR A 134 -5.22 24.51 8.13
N MET A 135 -6.45 24.99 8.09
CA MET A 135 -7.62 24.18 7.85
C MET A 135 -8.53 24.89 6.86
N ASP A 136 -8.95 24.16 5.84
CA ASP A 136 -9.93 24.61 4.87
C ASP A 136 -10.98 23.52 4.61
N THR A 137 -12.02 23.90 3.88
CA THR A 137 -13.12 23.02 3.51
C THR A 137 -12.97 22.57 2.06
N LEU A 138 -13.32 21.31 1.80
CA LEU A 138 -13.49 20.76 0.46
C LEU A 138 -14.97 20.54 0.17
N PRO A 139 -15.37 20.39 -1.11
CA PRO A 139 -16.73 20.00 -1.46
C PRO A 139 -17.16 18.73 -0.72
N CYS A 140 -18.43 18.67 -0.37
CA CYS A 140 -18.98 17.48 0.30
C CYS A 140 -19.06 16.31 -0.68
N LEU A 141 -18.95 15.09 -0.17
CA LEU A 141 -19.32 13.90 -0.93
C LEU A 141 -20.84 13.85 -1.13
N HIS A 142 -21.28 13.25 -2.22
CA HIS A 142 -22.70 13.13 -2.55
C HIS A 142 -23.38 12.03 -1.75
N GLY A 143 -22.62 11.06 -1.23
CA GLY A 143 -23.14 9.94 -0.46
C GLY A 143 -22.21 9.52 0.69
N LEU A 144 -22.83 8.93 1.72
CA LEU A 144 -22.09 8.28 2.80
C LEU A 144 -21.25 7.14 2.25
N LYS A 145 -19.98 7.06 2.69
CA LYS A 145 -19.07 5.99 2.31
C LYS A 145 -19.01 4.84 3.30
N GLU A 146 -19.14 3.62 2.79
CA GLU A 146 -18.97 2.38 3.56
C GLU A 146 -17.56 1.83 3.37
N MET A 147 -16.75 1.92 4.44
CA MET A 147 -15.35 1.48 4.44
C MET A 147 -14.57 2.08 3.25
N PRO A 148 -14.53 3.42 3.11
CA PRO A 148 -13.95 4.07 1.94
C PRO A 148 -12.50 3.64 1.72
N MET A 149 -12.20 3.25 0.48
CA MET A 149 -10.85 3.07 -0.03
C MET A 149 -10.47 4.30 -0.86
N VAL A 150 -9.26 4.80 -0.64
CA VAL A 150 -8.82 6.06 -1.23
C VAL A 150 -7.52 5.91 -1.99
N ILE A 151 -7.51 6.46 -3.20
CA ILE A 151 -6.32 6.58 -4.04
C ILE A 151 -6.06 8.06 -4.25
N SER A 152 -4.86 8.48 -3.86
CA SER A 152 -4.36 9.79 -4.23
C SER A 152 -3.57 9.67 -5.52
N VAL A 153 -3.97 10.49 -6.50
CA VAL A 153 -3.27 10.66 -7.76
C VAL A 153 -2.34 11.86 -7.60
N PRO A 154 -1.03 11.73 -7.82
CA PRO A 154 -0.10 12.84 -7.66
C PRO A 154 -0.47 14.07 -8.51
N PRO A 155 -0.10 15.28 -8.08
CA PRO A 155 -0.36 16.50 -8.84
C PRO A 155 0.21 16.42 -10.26
N THR A 156 -0.58 16.89 -11.22
CA THR A 156 -0.19 17.04 -12.63
C THR A 156 0.14 18.51 -12.95
N ASP A 157 0.52 18.82 -14.20
CA ASP A 157 0.78 20.20 -14.64
C ASP A 157 -0.41 21.16 -14.43
N VAL A 158 -1.63 20.63 -14.27
CA VAL A 158 -2.83 21.42 -13.95
C VAL A 158 -2.77 22.03 -12.55
N HIS A 159 -2.05 21.37 -11.63
CA HIS A 159 -1.97 21.74 -10.22
C HIS A 159 -0.83 22.72 -9.93
N LEU A 160 0.26 22.61 -10.69
CA LEU A 160 1.52 23.33 -10.45
C LEU A 160 1.38 24.87 -10.44
N PRO A 161 0.57 25.52 -11.30
CA PRO A 161 0.45 26.98 -11.31
C PRO A 161 -0.13 27.56 -10.03
N ASP A 162 -0.95 26.79 -9.30
CA ASP A 162 -1.67 27.24 -8.11
C ASP A 162 -0.96 26.81 -6.81
N GLY A 163 0.20 26.14 -6.90
CA GLY A 163 0.92 25.60 -5.74
C GLY A 163 0.16 24.47 -5.02
N GLU A 164 -0.80 23.84 -5.69
CA GLU A 164 -1.67 22.82 -5.09
C GLU A 164 -1.03 21.42 -5.14
N ASP A 165 -0.26 21.04 -4.12
CA ASP A 165 0.42 19.74 -4.06
C ASP A 165 -0.42 18.57 -3.50
N THR A 166 -1.72 18.76 -3.23
CA THR A 166 -2.58 17.66 -2.70
C THR A 166 -2.68 16.48 -3.66
N GLY A 167 -2.78 16.79 -4.96
CA GLY A 167 -3.19 15.84 -6.00
C GLY A 167 -4.69 15.51 -5.92
N ASP A 168 -5.22 14.87 -6.95
CA ASP A 168 -6.62 14.46 -6.97
C ASP A 168 -6.85 13.23 -6.06
N LEU A 169 -8.06 13.10 -5.50
CA LEU A 169 -8.44 11.95 -4.66
C LEU A 169 -9.63 11.21 -5.25
N TYR A 170 -9.51 9.89 -5.33
CA TYR A 170 -10.55 8.98 -5.77
C TYR A 170 -10.98 8.11 -4.61
N ILE A 171 -12.28 8.11 -4.30
CA ILE A 171 -12.85 7.49 -3.11
C ILE A 171 -13.95 6.51 -3.55
N ILE A 172 -13.73 5.23 -3.27
CA ILE A 172 -14.69 4.16 -3.54
C ILE A 172 -15.15 3.49 -2.25
N ASP A 173 -16.41 3.08 -2.17
CA ASP A 173 -16.91 2.22 -1.09
C ASP A 173 -16.16 0.88 -1.11
N GLY A 174 -15.64 0.46 0.04
CA GLY A 174 -15.04 -0.87 0.21
C GLY A 174 -16.09 -1.97 0.21
N LEU A 175 -17.31 -1.67 0.68
CA LEU A 175 -18.49 -2.52 0.54
C LEU A 175 -19.45 -1.89 -0.48
N LEU A 176 -19.42 -2.42 -1.70
CA LEU A 176 -20.25 -2.00 -2.80
C LEU A 176 -21.64 -2.63 -2.73
N HIS A 177 -22.64 -1.85 -3.11
CA HIS A 177 -24.00 -2.21 -3.47
C HIS A 177 -24.29 -1.73 -4.91
N PRO A 178 -23.73 -2.37 -5.94
CA PRO A 178 -23.80 -1.86 -7.32
C PRO A 178 -25.23 -1.63 -7.81
N HIS A 179 -26.17 -2.50 -7.45
CA HIS A 179 -27.61 -2.34 -7.73
C HIS A 179 -28.26 -1.06 -7.17
N LYS A 180 -27.57 -0.32 -6.30
CA LYS A 180 -28.02 0.97 -5.73
C LYS A 180 -27.24 2.17 -6.26
N ALA A 181 -26.38 2.00 -7.26
CA ALA A 181 -25.49 3.05 -7.74
C ALA A 181 -26.20 4.33 -8.22
N GLU A 182 -27.42 4.21 -8.76
CA GLU A 182 -28.21 5.35 -9.24
C GLU A 182 -28.69 6.27 -8.10
N VAL A 183 -29.01 5.71 -6.94
CA VAL A 183 -29.54 6.45 -5.78
C VAL A 183 -28.49 6.67 -4.69
N ARG A 184 -27.36 5.96 -4.78
CA ARG A 184 -26.26 6.02 -3.83
C ARG A 184 -24.93 6.04 -4.59
N PRO A 185 -24.31 7.22 -4.72
CA PRO A 185 -22.95 7.36 -5.24
C PRO A 185 -21.93 6.58 -4.41
N GLN A 186 -21.22 5.66 -5.05
CA GLN A 186 -20.26 4.75 -4.40
C GLN A 186 -18.83 4.98 -4.83
N PHE A 187 -18.62 5.63 -5.98
CA PHE A 187 -17.31 6.04 -6.46
C PHE A 187 -17.36 7.53 -6.79
N GLU A 188 -16.47 8.31 -6.19
CA GLU A 188 -16.43 9.76 -6.34
C GLU A 188 -14.99 10.24 -6.43
N ALA A 189 -14.77 11.40 -7.06
CA ALA A 189 -13.47 12.03 -7.14
C ALA A 189 -13.51 13.47 -6.65
N LEU A 190 -12.55 13.83 -5.80
CA LEU A 190 -12.23 15.21 -5.47
C LEU A 190 -11.12 15.67 -6.40
N VAL A 191 -11.44 16.61 -7.30
CA VAL A 191 -10.54 17.03 -8.37
C VAL A 191 -10.31 18.55 -8.37
N TRP A 192 -9.06 18.96 -8.56
CA TRP A 192 -8.70 20.37 -8.71
C TRP A 192 -8.79 20.80 -10.17
N ARG A 193 -9.78 21.62 -10.53
CA ARG A 193 -9.95 22.08 -11.93
C ARG A 193 -10.62 23.45 -12.02
N GLY A 194 -10.46 24.07 -13.18
CA GLY A 194 -11.15 25.32 -13.53
C GLY A 194 -12.45 25.05 -14.30
N PHE A 195 -13.21 26.11 -14.55
CA PHE A 195 -14.36 26.03 -15.43
C PHE A 195 -13.90 25.88 -16.90
N PRO A 196 -14.52 24.98 -17.70
CA PRO A 196 -14.09 24.70 -19.07
C PRO A 196 -14.12 25.87 -20.08
N LYS A 197 -14.65 27.04 -19.70
CA LYS A 197 -14.99 28.14 -20.63
C LYS A 197 -14.27 29.47 -20.38
N SER A 198 -13.28 29.54 -19.49
CA SER A 198 -12.55 30.80 -19.23
C SER A 198 -11.04 30.60 -19.27
N ALA A 199 -10.36 31.36 -20.13
CA ALA A 199 -8.90 31.44 -20.20
C ALA A 199 -8.25 32.05 -18.95
N VAL A 200 -9.06 32.60 -18.03
CA VAL A 200 -8.65 33.26 -16.78
C VAL A 200 -9.31 32.59 -15.55
N SER A 201 -9.76 31.35 -15.68
CA SER A 201 -10.54 30.67 -14.64
C SER A 201 -9.76 30.52 -13.34
N SER A 202 -10.29 31.06 -12.24
CA SER A 202 -9.98 30.55 -10.92
C SER A 202 -10.30 29.05 -10.86
N ARG A 203 -9.37 28.26 -10.32
CA ARG A 203 -9.59 26.83 -10.08
C ARG A 203 -10.07 26.62 -8.65
N PHE A 204 -10.84 25.57 -8.44
CA PHE A 204 -11.29 25.17 -7.12
C PHE A 204 -11.55 23.66 -7.11
N TRP A 205 -11.78 23.13 -5.92
CA TRP A 205 -12.10 21.72 -5.74
C TRP A 205 -13.52 21.43 -6.23
N HIS A 206 -13.65 20.36 -7.01
CA HIS A 206 -14.91 19.78 -7.41
C HIS A 206 -15.05 18.38 -6.83
N CYS A 207 -16.28 17.97 -6.52
CA CYS A 207 -16.59 16.57 -6.26
C CYS A 207 -17.41 16.04 -7.44
N ASP A 208 -16.91 15.01 -8.09
CA ASP A 208 -17.58 14.37 -9.23
C ASP A 208 -18.06 12.97 -8.83
N ILE A 209 -19.31 12.64 -9.16
CA ILE A 209 -19.80 11.26 -9.08
C ILE A 209 -19.25 10.48 -10.27
N LEU A 210 -18.68 9.30 -10.00
CA LEU A 210 -18.11 8.42 -11.00
C LEU A 210 -18.92 7.12 -11.11
N PRO A 211 -19.01 6.53 -12.32
CA PRO A 211 -19.70 5.25 -12.49
C PRO A 211 -18.91 4.10 -11.84
N LEU A 212 -19.59 3.07 -11.37
CA LEU A 212 -18.96 1.79 -11.03
C LEU A 212 -18.63 0.98 -12.30
N PRO A 213 -17.76 -0.05 -12.21
CA PRO A 213 -17.49 -0.92 -13.34
C PRO A 213 -18.80 -1.51 -13.91
N PRO A 214 -19.07 -1.39 -15.22
CA PRO A 214 -20.34 -1.85 -15.81
C PRO A 214 -20.64 -3.34 -15.57
N TRP A 215 -19.60 -4.18 -15.54
CA TRP A 215 -19.71 -5.63 -15.36
C TRP A 215 -20.26 -6.07 -14.00
N ILE A 216 -20.21 -5.21 -12.98
CA ILE A 216 -20.72 -5.55 -11.65
C ILE A 216 -22.06 -4.88 -11.34
N SER A 217 -22.66 -4.18 -12.29
CA SER A 217 -23.90 -3.42 -12.10
C SER A 217 -25.06 -4.26 -11.55
N HIS A 218 -25.11 -5.54 -11.90
CA HIS A 218 -26.14 -6.48 -11.47
C HIS A 218 -25.90 -7.05 -10.07
N HIS A 219 -24.69 -6.87 -9.52
CA HIS A 219 -24.32 -7.51 -8.25
C HIS A 219 -25.11 -6.87 -7.11
N LYS A 220 -25.58 -7.73 -6.19
CA LYS A 220 -26.20 -7.22 -4.96
C LYS A 220 -25.16 -6.62 -4.03
N HIS A 221 -24.05 -7.32 -3.85
CA HIS A 221 -22.95 -6.91 -2.99
C HIS A 221 -21.61 -7.21 -3.65
N GLY A 222 -20.65 -6.30 -3.49
CA GLY A 222 -19.27 -6.50 -3.88
C GLY A 222 -18.33 -5.96 -2.80
N MET A 223 -17.17 -6.57 -2.66
CA MET A 223 -16.12 -6.11 -1.76
C MET A 223 -14.91 -5.72 -2.57
N VAL A 224 -14.42 -4.49 -2.38
CA VAL A 224 -13.13 -4.07 -2.91
C VAL A 224 -12.06 -4.61 -1.97
N PHE A 225 -11.14 -5.41 -2.49
CA PHE A 225 -10.06 -6.00 -1.71
C PHE A 225 -8.79 -5.19 -1.80
N GLY A 226 -8.40 -4.79 -3.00
CA GLY A 226 -7.14 -4.10 -3.24
C GLY A 226 -7.25 -3.08 -4.36
N HIS A 227 -6.36 -2.10 -4.33
CA HIS A 227 -6.34 -1.06 -5.33
C HIS A 227 -4.94 -0.50 -5.55
N ALA A 228 -4.67 -0.04 -6.77
CA ALA A 228 -3.40 0.52 -7.17
C ALA A 228 -3.59 1.58 -8.27
N LEU A 229 -2.75 2.61 -8.26
CA LEU A 229 -2.58 3.50 -9.42
C LEU A 229 -1.57 2.84 -10.36
N VAL A 230 -1.97 2.58 -11.60
CA VAL A 230 -1.16 1.96 -12.66
C VAL A 230 -1.21 2.86 -13.88
N ASP A 231 -0.10 3.54 -14.16
CA ASP A 231 -0.03 4.61 -15.17
C ASP A 231 -1.14 5.66 -14.94
N ASP A 232 -1.97 5.92 -15.95
CA ASP A 232 -3.10 6.86 -15.89
C ASP A 232 -4.43 6.20 -15.50
N SER A 233 -4.37 4.98 -14.95
CA SER A 233 -5.54 4.19 -14.57
C SER A 233 -5.51 3.77 -13.11
N ILE A 234 -6.68 3.73 -12.49
CA ILE A 234 -6.86 3.24 -11.13
C ILE A 234 -7.46 1.85 -11.22
N CYS A 235 -6.73 0.84 -10.78
CA CYS A 235 -7.17 -0.54 -10.85
C CYS A 235 -7.67 -1.02 -9.47
N PHE A 236 -8.80 -1.71 -9.47
CA PHE A 236 -9.49 -2.23 -8.30
C PHE A 236 -9.74 -3.73 -8.45
N SER A 237 -9.40 -4.50 -7.42
CA SER A 237 -9.78 -5.89 -7.29
C SER A 237 -11.07 -6.00 -6.49
N ILE A 238 -12.12 -6.50 -7.14
CA ILE A 238 -13.49 -6.55 -6.60
C ILE A 238 -13.98 -8.00 -6.64
N CYS A 239 -14.57 -8.47 -5.56
CA CYS A 239 -15.15 -9.81 -5.46
C CYS A 239 -16.58 -9.73 -4.90
N GLY A 240 -17.50 -10.47 -5.51
CA GLY A 240 -18.88 -10.63 -5.09
C GLY A 240 -19.32 -12.10 -5.18
N ALA A 241 -20.59 -12.37 -4.88
CA ALA A 241 -21.14 -13.72 -4.99
C ALA A 241 -21.12 -14.24 -6.44
N GLU A 242 -21.19 -13.31 -7.38
CA GLU A 242 -21.26 -13.54 -8.82
C GLU A 242 -19.88 -13.73 -9.46
N GLY A 243 -18.78 -13.47 -8.73
CA GLY A 243 -17.42 -13.66 -9.22
C GLY A 243 -16.42 -12.63 -8.70
N ALA A 244 -15.16 -12.83 -9.09
CA ALA A 244 -14.02 -11.99 -8.74
C ALA A 244 -13.38 -11.43 -10.01
N GLY A 245 -12.90 -10.18 -9.96
CA GLY A 245 -12.21 -9.59 -11.09
C GLY A 245 -11.44 -8.33 -10.76
N THR A 246 -10.57 -7.94 -11.68
CA THR A 246 -9.83 -6.68 -11.62
C THR A 246 -10.30 -5.74 -12.72
N TYR A 247 -10.63 -4.51 -12.33
CA TYR A 247 -11.23 -3.48 -13.18
C TYR A 247 -10.38 -2.22 -13.10
N CYS A 248 -10.10 -1.59 -14.23
CA CYS A 248 -9.26 -0.39 -14.29
C CYS A 248 -10.10 0.79 -14.81
N PHE A 249 -10.12 1.86 -14.02
CA PHE A 249 -10.76 3.13 -14.34
C PHE A 249 -9.71 4.08 -14.92
N HIS A 250 -9.87 4.47 -16.18
CA HIS A 250 -8.97 5.40 -16.82
C HIS A 250 -9.32 6.84 -16.40
N ILE A 251 -8.37 7.55 -15.81
CA ILE A 251 -8.64 8.85 -15.15
C ILE A 251 -9.12 9.91 -16.14
N ALA A 252 -8.44 10.05 -17.29
CA ALA A 252 -8.76 11.11 -18.24
C ALA A 252 -10.09 10.89 -18.98
N THR A 253 -10.32 9.70 -19.53
CA THR A 253 -11.54 9.36 -20.27
C THR A 253 -12.73 9.04 -19.37
N ARG A 254 -12.48 8.70 -18.10
CA ARG A 254 -13.47 8.21 -17.12
C ARG A 254 -14.16 6.92 -17.56
N GLU A 255 -13.48 6.12 -18.37
CA GLU A 255 -13.97 4.85 -18.86
C GLU A 255 -13.42 3.68 -18.04
N TRP A 256 -14.21 2.61 -17.96
CA TRP A 256 -13.80 1.37 -17.31
C TRP A 256 -13.34 0.34 -18.33
N SER A 257 -12.30 -0.40 -17.96
CA SER A 257 -11.85 -1.62 -18.63
C SER A 257 -11.82 -2.78 -17.64
N LYS A 258 -12.05 -4.00 -18.11
CA LYS A 258 -11.91 -5.22 -17.32
C LYS A 258 -10.55 -5.83 -17.63
N ALA A 259 -9.66 -5.87 -16.65
CA ALA A 259 -8.34 -6.49 -16.78
C ALA A 259 -8.44 -8.02 -16.81
N GLY A 260 -9.36 -8.60 -16.03
CA GLY A 260 -9.65 -10.03 -16.08
C GLY A 260 -10.40 -10.55 -14.86
N ASP A 261 -10.69 -11.87 -14.87
CA ASP A 261 -11.40 -12.61 -13.82
C ASP A 261 -10.46 -13.14 -12.73
N TRP A 262 -9.59 -12.26 -12.25
CA TRP A 262 -8.58 -12.55 -11.23
C TRP A 262 -8.36 -11.33 -10.33
N LEU A 263 -7.80 -11.55 -9.14
CA LEU A 263 -7.53 -10.49 -8.16
C LEU A 263 -6.03 -10.18 -8.10
N MET A 264 -5.70 -8.90 -7.94
CA MET A 264 -4.36 -8.47 -7.56
C MET A 264 -3.98 -9.04 -6.18
N PRO A 265 -2.69 -9.24 -5.90
CA PRO A 265 -2.21 -9.88 -4.68
C PRO A 265 -2.18 -8.95 -3.45
N PHE A 266 -3.04 -7.94 -3.43
CA PHE A 266 -3.04 -6.89 -2.42
C PHE A 266 -4.39 -6.81 -1.69
N ASN A 267 -4.31 -6.62 -0.39
CA ASN A 267 -5.40 -6.26 0.49
C ASN A 267 -5.18 -4.83 0.98
N GLY A 268 -5.97 -3.90 0.45
CA GLY A 268 -5.80 -2.46 0.58
C GLY A 268 -4.97 -1.86 -0.55
N LYS A 269 -4.28 -0.76 -0.24
CA LYS A 269 -3.50 0.01 -1.20
C LYS A 269 -2.19 -0.69 -1.54
N ALA A 270 -1.83 -0.69 -2.83
CA ALA A 270 -0.47 -0.95 -3.27
C ALA A 270 0.19 0.36 -3.73
N ASP A 271 1.37 0.66 -3.18
CA ASP A 271 2.16 1.83 -3.53
C ASP A 271 3.16 1.49 -4.63
N TYR A 272 3.20 2.31 -5.69
CA TYR A 272 4.22 2.19 -6.73
C TYR A 272 5.58 2.69 -6.22
N VAL A 273 6.64 1.94 -6.55
CA VAL A 273 8.04 2.26 -6.25
C VAL A 273 8.77 2.55 -7.56
N PRO A 274 8.89 3.82 -7.96
CA PRO A 274 9.50 4.19 -9.23
C PRO A 274 10.94 3.65 -9.37
N GLU A 275 11.70 3.59 -8.29
CA GLU A 275 13.09 3.13 -8.29
C GLU A 275 13.23 1.64 -8.64
N LEU A 276 12.16 0.85 -8.44
CA LEU A 276 12.12 -0.58 -8.72
C LEU A 276 11.21 -0.92 -9.91
N GLY A 277 10.31 -0.02 -10.31
CA GLY A 277 9.28 -0.30 -11.30
C GLY A 277 8.26 -1.33 -10.83
N LEU A 278 7.96 -1.37 -9.53
CA LEU A 278 7.11 -2.38 -8.90
C LEU A 278 6.10 -1.76 -7.94
N TRP A 279 5.00 -2.47 -7.69
CA TRP A 279 4.01 -2.13 -6.69
C TRP A 279 4.24 -2.96 -5.44
N PHE A 280 4.17 -2.33 -4.28
CA PHE A 280 4.34 -2.97 -2.99
C PHE A 280 3.10 -2.79 -2.12
N GLY A 281 2.74 -3.83 -1.39
CA GLY A 281 1.60 -3.80 -0.49
C GLY A 281 1.59 -4.99 0.45
N ILE A 282 0.41 -5.27 0.98
CA ILE A 282 0.15 -6.35 1.94
C ILE A 282 -0.84 -7.33 1.31
N THR A 283 -0.63 -8.63 1.47
CA THR A 283 -1.57 -9.67 1.03
C THR A 283 -2.75 -9.80 2.00
N GLN A 284 -3.75 -10.61 1.65
CA GLN A 284 -4.85 -10.94 2.55
C GLN A 284 -4.39 -11.60 3.86
N ASP A 285 -3.27 -12.33 3.82
CA ASP A 285 -2.66 -13.01 4.97
C ASP A 285 -1.71 -12.10 5.78
N ASN A 286 -1.78 -10.78 5.59
CA ASN A 286 -0.91 -9.78 6.23
C ASN A 286 0.59 -9.95 5.93
N LEU A 287 0.93 -10.52 4.77
CA LEU A 287 2.31 -10.69 4.34
C LEU A 287 2.74 -9.56 3.39
N PRO A 288 3.99 -9.07 3.46
CA PRO A 288 4.49 -8.11 2.50
C PRO A 288 4.60 -8.76 1.12
N CYS A 289 4.18 -8.05 0.09
CA CYS A 289 4.28 -8.51 -1.29
C CYS A 289 4.67 -7.38 -2.25
N ALA A 290 5.35 -7.76 -3.34
CA ALA A 290 5.63 -6.91 -4.47
C ALA A 290 5.18 -7.58 -5.76
N ALA A 291 4.61 -6.82 -6.68
CA ALA A 291 4.18 -7.31 -7.99
C ALA A 291 4.44 -6.27 -9.09
N ASP A 292 4.73 -6.76 -10.29
CA ASP A 292 4.78 -5.94 -11.51
C ASP A 292 3.38 -5.85 -12.13
N LEU A 293 2.70 -4.71 -11.91
CA LEU A 293 1.35 -4.45 -12.42
C LEU A 293 1.34 -3.77 -13.80
N SER A 294 2.48 -3.56 -14.46
CA SER A 294 2.56 -2.79 -15.72
C SER A 294 1.78 -3.40 -16.90
N GLY A 295 1.47 -4.69 -16.84
CA GLY A 295 0.64 -5.40 -17.81
C GLY A 295 -0.87 -5.36 -17.53
N LEU A 296 -1.27 -4.85 -16.36
CA LEU A 296 -2.64 -4.99 -15.85
C LEU A 296 -3.67 -4.32 -16.76
N VAL A 297 -3.39 -3.10 -17.22
CA VAL A 297 -4.28 -2.32 -18.11
C VAL A 297 -4.48 -3.01 -19.47
N ARG A 298 -3.51 -3.84 -19.90
CA ARG A 298 -3.61 -4.65 -21.14
C ARG A 298 -4.31 -6.00 -20.92
N GLY A 299 -4.78 -6.26 -19.71
CA GLY A 299 -5.42 -7.53 -19.34
C GLY A 299 -4.43 -8.69 -19.15
N GLU A 300 -3.15 -8.41 -18.94
CA GLU A 300 -2.16 -9.45 -18.66
C GLU A 300 -2.29 -9.94 -17.21
N GLU A 301 -2.66 -11.22 -17.02
CA GLU A 301 -2.67 -11.83 -15.70
C GLU A 301 -1.26 -11.91 -15.09
N LEU A 302 -1.18 -11.70 -13.78
CA LEU A 302 0.07 -11.76 -13.03
C LEU A 302 0.59 -13.20 -12.95
N SER A 303 1.58 -13.52 -13.79
CA SER A 303 2.33 -14.77 -13.66
C SER A 303 3.09 -14.82 -12.31
N PRO A 304 3.29 -15.99 -11.69
CA PRO A 304 4.03 -16.13 -10.43
C PRO A 304 5.44 -15.52 -10.45
N ASP A 305 6.09 -15.47 -11.61
CA ASP A 305 7.43 -14.87 -11.75
C ASP A 305 7.44 -13.35 -11.65
N LYS A 306 6.30 -12.69 -11.83
CA LYS A 306 6.10 -11.24 -11.71
C LYS A 306 5.74 -10.80 -10.29
N MET A 307 5.73 -11.71 -9.32
CA MET A 307 5.38 -11.43 -7.92
C MET A 307 6.35 -12.08 -6.93
N ARG A 308 6.51 -11.43 -5.77
CA ARG A 308 7.22 -11.95 -4.60
C ARG A 308 6.40 -11.70 -3.35
N ILE A 309 6.35 -12.69 -2.47
CA ILE A 309 5.73 -12.61 -1.15
C ILE A 309 6.80 -13.01 -0.14
N TRP A 310 6.92 -12.27 0.96
CA TRP A 310 7.90 -12.54 2.00
C TRP A 310 7.24 -13.04 3.27
N GLU A 311 7.86 -14.03 3.92
CA GLU A 311 7.37 -14.53 5.21
C GLU A 311 7.73 -13.55 6.33
N ARG A 312 6.89 -13.53 7.37
CA ARG A 312 7.16 -12.87 8.65
C ARG A 312 7.18 -13.91 9.75
N ASP A 313 8.22 -14.71 9.75
CA ASP A 313 8.51 -15.78 10.72
C ASP A 313 9.11 -15.26 12.03
N ASP A 314 9.32 -13.95 12.11
CA ASP A 314 10.14 -13.30 13.13
C ASP A 314 9.34 -12.64 14.25
N LEU A 315 8.00 -12.68 14.17
CA LEU A 315 7.13 -12.21 15.23
C LEU A 315 7.02 -13.30 16.32
N PRO A 316 7.01 -12.92 17.61
CA PRO A 316 6.71 -13.84 18.71
C PRO A 316 5.40 -14.59 18.46
N GLU A 317 5.34 -15.87 18.85
CA GLU A 317 4.15 -16.70 18.63
C GLU A 317 2.93 -16.17 19.40
N GLU A 318 3.16 -15.49 20.53
CA GLU A 318 2.14 -14.83 21.34
C GLU A 318 1.50 -13.62 20.65
N TRP A 319 2.11 -13.09 19.59
CA TRP A 319 1.59 -11.94 18.85
C TRP A 319 0.78 -12.43 17.65
N GLN A 320 -0.53 -12.29 17.73
CA GLN A 320 -1.46 -12.73 16.69
C GLN A 320 -2.10 -11.54 15.98
N PRO A 321 -2.35 -11.62 14.66
CA PRO A 321 -3.11 -10.59 13.95
C PRO A 321 -4.48 -10.37 14.58
N THR A 322 -4.82 -9.11 14.84
CA THR A 322 -6.15 -8.73 15.33
C THR A 322 -7.17 -8.93 14.22
N SER A 323 -8.35 -9.47 14.53
CA SER A 323 -9.42 -9.68 13.55
C SER A 323 -10.15 -8.39 13.13
N LEU A 324 -9.84 -7.26 13.76
CA LEU A 324 -10.55 -5.98 13.62
C LEU A 324 -9.90 -5.04 12.61
N HIS A 325 -8.61 -5.22 12.33
CA HIS A 325 -7.81 -4.28 11.54
C HIS A 325 -6.83 -5.05 10.65
N ASN A 326 -6.83 -4.72 9.36
CA ASN A 326 -5.86 -5.26 8.42
C ASN A 326 -4.52 -4.52 8.58
N SER A 327 -3.41 -5.25 8.40
CA SER A 327 -2.10 -4.60 8.28
C SER A 327 -2.07 -3.67 7.06
N CYS A 328 -1.25 -2.64 7.12
CA CYS A 328 -1.05 -1.72 6.00
C CYS A 328 0.43 -1.40 5.79
N ALA A 329 0.78 -1.00 4.57
CA ALA A 329 2.12 -0.53 4.21
C ALA A 329 2.01 0.92 3.74
N VAL A 330 3.02 1.73 4.09
CA VAL A 330 3.12 3.12 3.64
C VAL A 330 4.48 3.35 2.96
N SER A 331 4.40 3.74 1.69
CA SER A 331 5.39 4.47 0.89
C SER A 331 6.24 5.49 1.64
N LEU A 332 7.53 5.24 1.91
CA LEU A 332 8.47 6.31 2.26
C LEU A 332 9.29 6.85 1.09
N GLY A 333 9.21 6.22 -0.09
CA GLY A 333 10.11 6.49 -1.21
C GLY A 333 11.45 5.76 -1.11
N SER A 334 12.19 5.69 -2.22
CA SER A 334 13.49 5.01 -2.31
C SER A 334 13.47 3.56 -1.81
N GLY A 335 12.40 2.82 -2.13
CA GLY A 335 12.22 1.43 -1.72
C GLY A 335 12.01 1.20 -0.22
N ARG A 336 11.84 2.25 0.59
CA ARG A 336 11.58 2.14 2.04
C ARG A 336 10.10 2.24 2.39
N PHE A 337 9.70 1.47 3.38
CA PHE A 337 8.32 1.32 3.82
C PHE A 337 8.22 1.25 5.34
N ILE A 338 7.11 1.76 5.87
CA ILE A 338 6.64 1.37 7.19
C ILE A 338 5.48 0.40 7.00
N ILE A 339 5.62 -0.82 7.53
CA ILE A 339 4.51 -1.74 7.70
C ILE A 339 3.96 -1.57 9.10
N VAL A 340 2.64 -1.42 9.21
CA VAL A 340 1.93 -1.36 10.48
C VAL A 340 1.06 -2.58 10.62
N ASP A 341 1.38 -3.41 11.60
CA ASP A 341 0.57 -4.56 11.99
C ASP A 341 -0.26 -4.24 13.23
N PHE A 342 -1.51 -4.68 13.22
CA PHE A 342 -2.37 -4.63 14.40
C PHE A 342 -2.40 -6.02 15.02
N LEU A 343 -1.88 -6.11 16.24
CA LEU A 343 -1.58 -7.38 16.89
C LEU A 343 -2.20 -7.43 18.29
N ASP A 344 -2.70 -8.62 18.61
CA ASP A 344 -3.14 -9.00 19.94
C ASP A 344 -2.05 -9.82 20.62
N VAL A 345 -1.78 -9.51 21.88
CA VAL A 345 -0.96 -10.33 22.75
C VAL A 345 -1.86 -11.39 23.39
N MET A 346 -1.69 -12.62 22.93
CA MET A 346 -2.48 -13.76 23.39
C MET A 346 -1.89 -14.37 24.66
N LYS A 347 -2.77 -14.79 25.57
CA LYS A 347 -2.39 -15.55 26.76
C LYS A 347 -3.33 -16.74 26.90
N PHE A 348 -2.75 -17.89 27.17
CA PHE A 348 -3.53 -19.08 27.45
C PHE A 348 -4.24 -18.96 28.81
N ASN A 349 -5.56 -19.06 28.78
CA ASN A 349 -6.41 -19.11 29.93
C ASN A 349 -6.67 -20.57 30.32
N LYS A 350 -6.11 -20.97 31.47
CA LYS A 350 -6.22 -22.35 31.98
C LYS A 350 -7.63 -22.72 32.43
N GLU A 351 -8.44 -21.75 32.85
CA GLU A 351 -9.78 -21.99 33.38
C GLU A 351 -10.76 -22.39 32.27
N TRP A 352 -10.64 -21.73 31.12
CA TRP A 352 -11.50 -21.96 29.95
C TRP A 352 -10.82 -22.81 28.88
N ASN A 353 -9.55 -23.19 29.07
CA ASN A 353 -8.74 -23.94 28.11
C ASN A 353 -8.67 -23.26 26.73
N GLU A 354 -8.68 -21.92 26.73
CA GLU A 354 -8.77 -21.07 25.54
C GLU A 354 -7.68 -19.98 25.52
N MET A 355 -7.45 -19.37 24.36
CA MET A 355 -6.51 -18.24 24.20
C MET A 355 -7.26 -16.91 24.30
N ASP A 356 -6.86 -16.06 25.22
CA ASP A 356 -7.46 -14.74 25.43
C ASP A 356 -6.52 -13.62 24.96
N ALA A 357 -7.07 -12.63 24.25
CA ALA A 357 -6.38 -11.39 23.93
C ALA A 357 -6.28 -10.52 25.19
N VAL A 358 -5.06 -10.29 25.69
CA VAL A 358 -4.84 -9.52 26.93
C VAL A 358 -4.50 -8.06 26.64
N LYS A 359 -3.83 -7.79 25.51
CA LYS A 359 -3.41 -6.44 25.10
C LYS A 359 -3.45 -6.33 23.59
N GLU A 360 -3.91 -5.20 23.08
CA GLU A 360 -3.83 -4.85 21.67
C GLU A 360 -2.70 -3.80 21.48
N PHE A 361 -1.99 -3.85 20.36
CA PHE A 361 -0.98 -2.85 20.00
C PHE A 361 -0.76 -2.77 18.49
N ALA A 362 -0.21 -1.64 18.04
CA ALA A 362 0.28 -1.49 16.67
C ALA A 362 1.81 -1.68 16.63
N LEU A 363 2.31 -2.48 15.71
CA LEU A 363 3.73 -2.70 15.47
C LEU A 363 4.16 -2.00 14.20
N PHE A 364 4.99 -0.97 14.32
CA PHE A 364 5.58 -0.24 13.21
C PHE A 364 6.93 -0.85 12.87
N THR A 365 7.08 -1.36 11.65
CA THR A 365 8.32 -2.01 11.20
C THR A 365 8.86 -1.32 9.96
N GLY A 366 10.13 -0.88 10.02
CA GLY A 366 10.85 -0.38 8.86
C GLY A 366 11.28 -1.52 7.94
N MET A 367 10.94 -1.41 6.65
CA MET A 367 11.30 -2.38 5.61
C MET A 367 11.98 -1.66 4.44
N GLU A 368 12.98 -2.28 3.86
CA GLU A 368 13.69 -1.78 2.69
C GLU A 368 13.75 -2.86 1.61
N LEU A 369 13.29 -2.52 0.41
CA LEU A 369 13.45 -3.35 -0.78
C LEU A 369 14.82 -3.07 -1.40
N ALA A 370 15.57 -4.14 -1.68
CA ALA A 370 16.87 -4.03 -2.34
C ALA A 370 17.07 -5.18 -3.32
N PHE A 371 17.81 -4.94 -4.39
CA PHE A 371 18.33 -6.01 -5.24
C PHE A 371 19.57 -6.63 -4.62
N SER A 372 19.74 -7.95 -4.75
CA SER A 372 20.99 -8.60 -4.43
C SER A 372 22.07 -8.13 -5.40
N ASN A 373 23.09 -7.43 -4.88
CA ASN A 373 24.29 -7.17 -5.65
C ASN A 373 24.98 -8.50 -5.92
N GLY A 374 24.83 -9.01 -7.13
CA GLY A 374 25.54 -10.18 -7.63
C GLY A 374 27.03 -9.89 -7.76
N LYS A 375 27.77 -9.83 -6.65
CA LYS A 375 29.20 -10.08 -6.69
C LYS A 375 29.36 -11.58 -6.94
N GLY A 376 29.46 -11.95 -8.22
CA GLY A 376 29.86 -13.28 -8.64
C GLY A 376 31.19 -13.64 -7.98
N LYS A 377 31.15 -14.49 -6.96
CA LYS A 377 32.32 -15.23 -6.53
C LYS A 377 32.59 -16.27 -7.62
N ASN A 378 33.33 -15.88 -8.65
CA ASN A 378 34.11 -16.84 -9.45
C ASN A 378 35.25 -17.36 -8.56
N GLY A 379 34.88 -18.25 -7.64
CA GLY A 379 35.81 -19.11 -6.92
C GLY A 379 35.94 -20.42 -7.68
N ARG A 380 37.07 -20.58 -8.36
CA ARG A 380 37.55 -21.84 -8.94
C ARG A 380 37.37 -23.00 -7.95
N ASN A 381 36.83 -24.11 -8.43
CA ASN A 381 37.50 -25.41 -8.43
C ASN A 381 36.53 -26.50 -8.88
N GLY A 382 36.89 -27.15 -9.98
CA GLY A 382 36.15 -28.25 -10.57
C GLY A 382 36.83 -28.68 -11.85
N ALA A 383 38.08 -29.15 -11.70
CA ALA A 383 38.78 -29.82 -12.78
C ALA A 383 37.99 -31.08 -13.16
N SER A 384 37.33 -31.05 -14.31
CA SER A 384 36.99 -32.27 -15.04
C SER A 384 37.90 -32.31 -16.27
N LYS A 385 38.90 -33.19 -16.19
CA LYS A 385 39.63 -33.68 -17.36
C LYS A 385 38.63 -34.50 -18.17
N ASP A 386 38.33 -34.08 -19.39
CA ASP A 386 37.89 -35.01 -20.42
C ASP A 386 38.89 -34.99 -21.56
N ASN A 387 39.61 -36.12 -21.65
CA ASN A 387 40.39 -36.53 -22.80
C ASN A 387 39.40 -37.00 -23.89
N GLY A 388 39.46 -36.40 -25.07
CA GLY A 388 38.75 -36.88 -26.26
C GLY A 388 39.55 -36.56 -27.52
N HIS A 389 40.19 -37.59 -28.07
CA HIS A 389 41.06 -37.54 -29.24
C HIS A 389 40.28 -37.40 -30.56
N HIS A 390 40.87 -36.63 -31.48
CA HIS A 390 40.89 -36.72 -32.96
C HIS A 390 39.61 -36.99 -33.78
N SER A 391 39.31 -36.10 -34.74
CA SER A 391 39.73 -36.22 -36.17
C SER A 391 39.05 -35.15 -37.05
N SER A 392 39.85 -34.24 -37.65
CA SER A 392 40.07 -34.06 -39.10
C SER A 392 38.96 -33.41 -39.95
N GLY A 393 39.31 -32.36 -40.70
CA GLY A 393 38.58 -31.92 -41.91
C GLY A 393 38.42 -30.39 -42.03
N THR A 394 39.47 -29.63 -42.39
CA THR A 394 39.70 -29.03 -43.72
C THR A 394 39.14 -27.60 -43.87
N ASP A 395 40.05 -26.70 -44.25
CA ASP A 395 39.89 -25.28 -44.56
C ASP A 395 38.93 -25.01 -45.73
N CYS A 396 38.39 -23.77 -45.79
CA CYS A 396 38.39 -22.90 -46.97
C CYS A 396 37.69 -21.55 -46.70
N SER A 397 38.53 -20.51 -46.62
CA SER A 397 38.43 -19.16 -47.19
C SER A 397 37.12 -18.66 -47.85
N GLY A 398 36.78 -17.39 -47.57
CA GLY A 398 36.57 -16.40 -48.64
C GLY A 398 35.37 -15.44 -48.53
N ASN A 399 35.72 -14.15 -48.48
CA ASN A 399 35.01 -12.95 -48.95
C ASN A 399 33.83 -12.35 -48.16
N GLU A 400 34.19 -11.29 -47.42
CA GLU A 400 33.82 -9.90 -47.74
C GLU A 400 32.55 -9.66 -48.56
N SER A 401 31.57 -8.99 -47.94
CA SER A 401 31.14 -7.67 -48.43
C SER A 401 30.42 -6.91 -47.33
N CYS A 402 31.05 -5.83 -46.92
CA CYS A 402 30.50 -4.77 -46.09
C CYS A 402 29.30 -4.12 -46.80
N ASN A 403 28.21 -3.90 -46.07
CA ASN A 403 27.29 -2.82 -46.39
C ASN A 403 26.86 -2.14 -45.07
N CYS A 404 27.47 -1.00 -44.83
CA CYS A 404 27.05 -0.05 -43.81
C CYS A 404 25.77 0.64 -44.29
N SER A 405 24.68 0.45 -43.59
CA SER A 405 23.59 1.43 -43.55
C SER A 405 23.18 1.64 -42.09
N VAL A 406 23.59 2.79 -41.59
CA VAL A 406 23.26 3.33 -40.28
C VAL A 406 21.76 3.66 -40.26
N SER A 407 21.02 3.02 -39.36
CA SER A 407 19.81 3.59 -38.77
C SER A 407 19.71 3.07 -37.34
N GLY A 408 20.03 3.95 -36.39
CA GLY A 408 19.99 3.66 -34.97
C GLY A 408 18.59 3.21 -34.55
N ASN A 409 18.53 2.03 -33.94
CA ASN A 409 17.35 1.57 -33.23
C ASN A 409 17.82 1.05 -31.86
N GLU A 410 18.04 1.99 -30.94
CA GLU A 410 18.13 1.67 -29.53
C GLU A 410 16.72 1.36 -29.02
N ASN A 411 16.31 0.09 -29.16
CA ASN A 411 15.23 -0.47 -28.36
C ASN A 411 15.51 -1.96 -28.15
N GLY A 412 16.42 -2.22 -27.22
CA GLY A 412 16.88 -3.55 -26.84
C GLY A 412 16.66 -3.83 -25.36
N GLY A 413 15.49 -4.38 -25.02
CA GLY A 413 15.30 -5.41 -24.00
C GLY A 413 15.71 -5.12 -22.54
N LYS A 414 14.74 -4.72 -21.71
CA LYS A 414 14.80 -4.89 -20.24
C LYS A 414 13.48 -5.44 -19.68
N GLY A 415 13.01 -6.57 -20.20
CA GLY A 415 11.72 -7.15 -19.79
C GLY A 415 11.77 -8.45 -18.98
N LYS A 416 12.95 -9.07 -18.77
CA LYS A 416 13.01 -10.47 -18.27
C LYS A 416 13.69 -10.68 -16.91
N GLY A 417 13.95 -9.62 -16.12
CA GLY A 417 14.78 -9.74 -14.91
C GLY A 417 14.28 -9.09 -13.61
N VAL A 418 13.19 -8.31 -13.62
CA VAL A 418 12.92 -7.31 -12.57
C VAL A 418 12.63 -7.92 -11.18
N MET A 419 12.16 -9.17 -11.08
CA MET A 419 11.84 -9.81 -9.78
C MET A 419 12.91 -10.79 -9.28
N ARG A 420 13.90 -11.16 -10.09
CA ARG A 420 14.98 -12.07 -9.65
C ARG A 420 16.00 -11.28 -8.83
N GLY A 421 16.27 -11.75 -7.62
CA GLY A 421 17.21 -11.11 -6.70
C GLY A 421 16.61 -9.97 -5.87
N LEU A 422 15.33 -9.64 -6.05
CA LEU A 422 14.64 -8.72 -5.15
C LEU A 422 14.50 -9.35 -3.76
N ARG A 423 14.94 -8.64 -2.73
CA ARG A 423 14.84 -9.04 -1.33
C ARG A 423 14.25 -7.90 -0.49
N VAL A 424 13.62 -8.27 0.62
CA VAL A 424 13.18 -7.33 1.66
C VAL A 424 14.10 -7.48 2.85
N ILE A 425 14.63 -6.35 3.30
CA ILE A 425 15.40 -6.22 4.53
C ILE A 425 14.47 -5.61 5.58
N LYS A 426 14.21 -6.37 6.64
CA LYS A 426 13.58 -5.85 7.86
C LYS A 426 14.63 -5.12 8.68
N HIS A 427 14.33 -3.88 9.05
CA HIS A 427 15.11 -3.09 9.98
C HIS A 427 14.53 -3.21 11.40
N LYS A 428 14.21 -2.08 12.04
CA LYS A 428 13.77 -2.03 13.43
C LYS A 428 12.25 -2.01 13.50
N SER A 429 11.73 -2.57 14.58
CA SER A 429 10.32 -2.52 14.93
C SER A 429 10.11 -1.74 16.22
N HIS A 430 9.06 -0.93 16.29
CA HIS A 430 8.63 -0.29 17.53
C HIS A 430 7.14 -0.52 17.73
N ARG A 431 6.72 -0.74 18.98
CA ARG A 431 5.31 -0.97 19.31
C ARG A 431 4.67 0.24 19.96
N TYR A 432 3.42 0.50 19.57
CA TYR A 432 2.54 1.44 20.25
C TYR A 432 1.43 0.68 20.96
N MET A 433 1.46 0.72 22.29
CA MET A 433 0.41 0.10 23.12
C MET A 433 -0.83 0.99 23.12
N PHE A 434 -1.98 0.44 22.78
CA PHE A 434 -3.23 1.15 22.94
C PHE A 434 -3.51 1.34 24.44
N LYS A 435 -3.74 2.59 24.87
CA LYS A 435 -4.43 2.79 26.16
C LYS A 435 -5.84 2.25 25.98
N LYS A 436 -6.45 1.68 27.02
CA LYS A 436 -7.84 1.20 26.98
C LYS A 436 -8.72 2.26 26.29
N GLN A 437 -9.47 1.87 25.26
CA GLN A 437 -10.35 2.70 24.43
C GLN A 437 -9.71 3.57 23.32
N LEU A 438 -8.37 3.64 23.17
CA LEU A 438 -7.74 4.24 21.99
C LEU A 438 -7.67 3.23 20.84
N ARG A 439 -8.04 3.65 19.64
CA ARG A 439 -7.94 2.86 18.40
C ARG A 439 -7.29 3.68 17.30
N ILE A 440 -6.43 3.07 16.49
CA ILE A 440 -5.96 3.69 15.25
C ILE A 440 -7.04 3.47 14.18
N GLU A 441 -7.49 4.57 13.58
CA GLU A 441 -8.46 4.57 12.48
C GLU A 441 -7.77 4.54 11.12
N ALA A 442 -6.59 5.15 11.01
CA ALA A 442 -5.83 5.23 9.76
C ALA A 442 -4.33 5.48 10.00
N VAL A 443 -3.52 4.98 9.08
CA VAL A 443 -2.08 5.24 8.94
C VAL A 443 -1.84 5.73 7.52
N LEU A 444 -1.26 6.92 7.35
CA LEU A 444 -1.24 7.67 6.08
C LEU A 444 0.11 8.29 5.75
#